data_AF-A0A976CTV6-F1
#
_entry.id   AF-A0A976CTV6-F1
#
_cell.length_a   1.000
_cell.length_b   1.000
_cell.length_c   1.000
_cell.angle_alpha   90.00
_cell.angle_beta   90.00
_cell.angle_gamma   90.00
#
_symmetry.space_group_name_H-M   'P 1'
#
loop_
_entity.id
_entity.type
_entity.pdbx_description
1 polymer ?
#
loop_
_entity_poly.entity_id
_entity_poly.type
_entity_poly.pdbx_seq_one_letter_code
_entity_poly.pdbx_strand_id
1 'polypeptide(L)'
;MYSQNPMKRKNHSFRHLIPTSLRTTALIGGLSMLPLSLQAVSLPISDLDGDGIANSVDPDVDGDGRSNGRDSNVDGGTVRSGLLRGQYVGDRLLNGDPLELDIDDDGLLDTDEAELDIDGDGLLDDSLRENDIDGDGRNDDSASELDIDGDGLLDNDDDEDDIDGDGHDDDDDDDLDIDGDGRIDDSPSERDIDGDGLADDSRFELDIDGDDLLDDDEDEDDIDCDGKDDDDVSELDIDGDGKNDLSSSEKDVDGDGLDDASLLEFDIDGDGLADAARAELDIDGDGLADNAVEELDIDSDGKLDDADSEDDIDGDGLYDDDDDDCDGDGDDNDLDDDDDGDGDDDDIDDDDDGDGDDDDVDDDNDDVDDD
;
A
#
# COMPACT_ATOMS: atom_id res chain seq x y z
N MET A 1 -1.85 -3.16 36.27
CA MET A 1 -2.84 -2.04 36.18
C MET A 1 -2.13 -0.92 35.45
N TYR A 2 -1.88 -1.13 34.17
CA TYR A 2 -1.23 -0.17 33.31
C TYR A 2 -2.21 0.36 32.27
N SER A 3 -1.90 1.57 31.87
CA SER A 3 -2.79 2.57 31.30
C SER A 3 -2.79 2.39 29.79
N GLN A 4 -3.95 2.14 29.21
CA GLN A 4 -4.09 2.19 27.76
C GLN A 4 -3.92 3.63 27.29
N ASN A 5 -2.92 3.84 26.45
CA ASN A 5 -2.83 5.00 25.58
C ASN A 5 -3.73 4.71 24.37
N PRO A 6 -4.58 5.63 23.93
CA PRO A 6 -5.30 5.46 22.67
C PRO A 6 -4.40 5.86 21.49
N MET A 7 -4.35 4.99 20.47
CA MET A 7 -3.90 5.25 19.10
C MET A 7 -4.35 6.62 18.62
N LYS A 8 -3.52 7.23 17.80
CA LYS A 8 -3.60 8.64 17.46
C LYS A 8 -3.75 8.83 15.96
N ARG A 9 -4.70 8.14 15.34
CA ARG A 9 -5.17 8.35 13.95
C ARG A 9 -5.08 9.81 13.54
N LYS A 10 -4.16 10.13 12.63
CA LYS A 10 -3.93 11.48 12.10
C LYS A 10 -5.07 11.84 11.14
N ASN A 11 -6.24 12.23 11.69
CA ASN A 11 -7.32 12.80 10.86
C ASN A 11 -6.83 14.06 10.10
N HIS A 12 -6.49 13.93 8.81
CA HIS A 12 -6.16 15.04 7.91
C HIS A 12 -7.41 15.76 7.40
N SER A 13 -8.24 16.27 8.32
CA SER A 13 -9.40 17.11 7.94
C SER A 13 -8.96 18.54 7.58
N PHE A 14 -8.65 18.79 6.31
CA PHE A 14 -8.41 20.11 5.73
C PHE A 14 -9.67 21.00 5.76
N ARG A 15 -9.90 21.70 6.88
CA ARG A 15 -11.00 22.67 7.00
C ARG A 15 -10.68 24.01 6.34
N HIS A 16 -11.15 24.18 5.10
CA HIS A 16 -11.22 25.48 4.44
C HIS A 16 -12.11 26.50 5.19
N LEU A 17 -11.48 27.52 5.79
CA LEU A 17 -12.12 28.60 6.56
C LEU A 17 -12.69 29.71 5.65
N ILE A 18 -13.98 29.70 5.36
CA ILE A 18 -14.70 30.87 4.78
C ILE A 18 -15.27 31.76 5.92
N PRO A 19 -14.97 33.08 5.99
CA PRO A 19 -15.43 33.90 7.10
C PRO A 19 -16.83 34.48 6.84
N THR A 20 -17.85 34.01 7.56
CA THR A 20 -19.17 34.67 7.56
C THR A 20 -19.43 35.42 8.87
N SER A 21 -19.23 36.74 8.82
CA SER A 21 -19.75 37.67 9.82
C SER A 21 -21.22 37.96 9.53
N LEU A 22 -22.15 37.51 10.38
CA LEU A 22 -23.43 38.23 10.53
C LEU A 22 -24.04 38.07 11.93
N ARG A 23 -23.95 39.15 12.72
CA ARG A 23 -24.73 39.36 13.94
C ARG A 23 -26.21 39.45 13.59
N THR A 24 -27.07 38.65 14.24
CA THR A 24 -28.44 39.12 14.47
C THR A 24 -29.09 38.59 15.75
N THR A 25 -29.79 39.53 16.39
CA THR A 25 -30.52 39.45 17.65
C THR A 25 -31.84 38.71 17.45
N ALA A 26 -32.20 37.88 18.43
CA ALA A 26 -33.47 37.16 18.48
C ALA A 26 -34.69 38.09 18.51
N LEU A 27 -35.69 37.81 17.66
CA LEU A 27 -37.06 38.25 17.89
C LEU A 27 -38.04 37.18 17.41
N ILE A 28 -38.80 36.64 18.37
CA ILE A 28 -39.82 35.61 18.20
C ILE A 28 -41.08 36.23 17.58
N GLY A 29 -41.59 35.63 16.50
CA GLY A 29 -42.89 36.01 15.93
C GLY A 29 -43.33 35.02 14.84
N GLY A 30 -44.27 34.13 15.19
CA GLY A 30 -44.71 33.03 14.33
C GLY A 30 -45.32 33.46 13.01
N LEU A 31 -45.03 32.69 11.95
CA LEU A 31 -45.70 32.74 10.67
C LEU A 31 -45.94 31.32 10.14
N SER A 32 -47.17 31.13 9.67
CA SER A 32 -47.74 29.97 8.97
C SER A 32 -46.77 29.24 8.03
N MET A 33 -46.50 27.97 8.32
CA MET A 33 -45.85 27.02 7.40
C MET A 33 -46.77 26.73 6.21
N LEU A 34 -46.38 27.17 5.02
CA LEU A 34 -46.81 26.57 3.76
C LEU A 34 -45.76 25.51 3.38
N PRO A 35 -46.14 24.34 2.86
CA PRO A 35 -45.16 23.38 2.38
C PRO A 35 -44.41 23.99 1.20
N LEU A 36 -43.11 24.21 1.38
CA LEU A 36 -42.19 24.42 0.27
C LEU A 36 -42.13 23.09 -0.48
N SER A 37 -42.62 23.07 -1.72
CA SER A 37 -42.26 22.02 -2.67
C SER A 37 -40.75 22.17 -2.88
N LEU A 38 -39.97 21.21 -2.39
CA LEU A 38 -38.65 20.96 -2.96
C LEU A 38 -38.90 20.68 -4.44
N GLN A 39 -38.55 21.62 -5.31
CA GLN A 39 -38.26 21.26 -6.69
C GLN A 39 -36.88 20.62 -6.59
N ALA A 40 -36.79 19.34 -6.92
CA ALA A 40 -35.52 18.73 -7.26
C ALA A 40 -34.86 19.67 -8.28
N VAL A 41 -33.69 20.18 -7.92
CA VAL A 41 -32.80 20.75 -8.91
C VAL A 41 -32.39 19.53 -9.73
N SER A 42 -32.95 19.39 -10.93
CA SER A 42 -32.35 18.52 -11.92
C SER A 42 -30.99 19.15 -12.16
N LEU A 43 -29.92 18.43 -11.81
CA LEU A 43 -28.63 18.73 -12.41
C LEU A 43 -28.84 18.77 -13.94
N PRO A 44 -28.18 19.70 -14.65
CA PRO A 44 -28.16 19.61 -16.10
C PRO A 44 -27.65 18.21 -16.42
N ILE A 45 -28.46 17.43 -17.10
CA ILE A 45 -27.99 16.19 -17.70
C ILE A 45 -27.06 16.65 -18.82
N SER A 46 -25.75 16.44 -18.70
CA SER A 46 -24.84 16.54 -19.83
C SER A 46 -25.29 15.54 -20.89
N ASP A 47 -25.34 16.00 -22.13
CA ASP A 47 -25.86 15.31 -23.33
C ASP A 47 -25.13 15.97 -24.49
N LEU A 48 -23.84 15.63 -24.60
CA LEU A 48 -22.85 16.36 -25.36
C LEU A 48 -23.12 16.33 -26.87
N ASP A 49 -23.48 15.15 -27.40
CA ASP A 49 -23.83 14.94 -28.80
C ASP A 49 -25.30 15.32 -29.16
N GLY A 50 -26.15 15.48 -28.13
CA GLY A 50 -27.54 15.89 -28.26
C GLY A 50 -28.48 14.83 -28.81
N ASP A 51 -28.20 13.54 -28.61
CA ASP A 51 -29.06 12.42 -28.99
C ASP A 51 -30.19 12.14 -27.96
N GLY A 52 -30.04 12.67 -26.74
CA GLY A 52 -30.99 12.57 -25.64
C GLY A 52 -30.74 11.44 -24.64
N ILE A 53 -29.57 10.81 -24.69
CA ILE A 53 -28.96 10.02 -23.61
C ILE A 53 -28.11 10.97 -22.73
N ALA A 54 -27.88 10.60 -21.47
CA ALA A 54 -27.04 11.38 -20.57
C ALA A 54 -25.61 10.85 -20.67
N ASN A 55 -24.58 11.71 -20.61
CA ASN A 55 -23.16 11.30 -20.71
C ASN A 55 -22.85 10.09 -19.81
N SER A 56 -23.21 10.17 -18.52
CA SER A 56 -23.14 9.11 -17.49
C SER A 56 -23.71 7.71 -17.84
N VAL A 57 -24.38 7.55 -18.98
CA VAL A 57 -24.93 6.28 -19.49
C VAL A 57 -24.89 6.22 -21.02
N ASP A 58 -24.18 7.12 -21.69
CA ASP A 58 -24.09 7.22 -23.15
C ASP A 58 -22.86 6.48 -23.66
N PRO A 59 -23.01 5.33 -24.37
CA PRO A 59 -21.87 4.54 -24.81
C PRO A 59 -21.02 5.16 -25.94
N ASP A 60 -21.28 6.42 -26.31
CA ASP A 60 -20.64 7.20 -27.40
C ASP A 60 -20.89 8.70 -27.11
N VAL A 61 -20.32 9.21 -26.01
CA VAL A 61 -20.57 10.55 -25.44
C VAL A 61 -20.50 11.69 -26.47
N ASP A 62 -19.47 11.72 -27.32
CA ASP A 62 -19.29 12.76 -28.34
C ASP A 62 -20.04 12.48 -29.67
N GLY A 63 -20.66 11.30 -29.79
CA GLY A 63 -21.39 10.84 -30.96
C GLY A 63 -20.55 10.65 -32.23
N ASP A 64 -19.22 10.50 -32.11
CA ASP A 64 -18.29 10.14 -33.16
C ASP A 64 -18.64 8.77 -33.76
N GLY A 65 -19.25 7.86 -33.00
CA GLY A 65 -19.49 6.49 -33.42
C GLY A 65 -18.27 5.60 -33.24
N ARG A 66 -17.41 5.95 -32.29
CA ARG A 66 -16.63 5.02 -31.48
C ARG A 66 -17.42 4.73 -30.21
N SER A 67 -16.98 3.77 -29.42
CA SER A 67 -17.51 3.60 -28.07
C SER A 67 -16.48 4.16 -27.12
N ASN A 68 -16.91 4.59 -25.94
CA ASN A 68 -16.06 5.28 -24.96
C ASN A 68 -14.71 4.55 -24.70
N GLY A 69 -14.71 3.31 -24.21
CA GLY A 69 -13.51 2.43 -24.10
C GLY A 69 -12.83 1.98 -25.40
N ARG A 70 -12.99 2.76 -26.49
CA ARG A 70 -12.22 2.66 -27.74
C ARG A 70 -11.92 4.04 -28.32
N ASP A 71 -12.23 5.11 -27.62
CA ASP A 71 -12.05 6.48 -28.03
C ASP A 71 -11.20 7.22 -27.03
N SER A 72 -9.92 7.42 -27.36
CA SER A 72 -8.95 8.16 -26.54
C SER A 72 -9.23 9.67 -26.40
N ASN A 73 -10.49 10.09 -26.57
CA ASN A 73 -11.02 11.42 -26.34
C ASN A 73 -12.55 11.29 -26.25
N VAL A 74 -13.04 10.72 -25.14
CA VAL A 74 -14.44 10.29 -24.95
C VAL A 74 -15.41 11.45 -25.11
N ASP A 75 -15.12 12.60 -24.50
CA ASP A 75 -15.95 13.80 -24.61
C ASP A 75 -15.80 14.52 -25.97
N GLY A 76 -14.73 14.26 -26.73
CA GLY A 76 -14.26 15.21 -27.73
C GLY A 76 -14.20 14.70 -29.17
N GLY A 77 -15.17 15.06 -29.99
CA GLY A 77 -15.05 14.77 -31.43
C GLY A 77 -16.22 15.20 -32.30
N THR A 78 -16.32 14.56 -33.47
CA THR A 78 -17.19 15.02 -34.56
C THR A 78 -18.41 14.14 -34.75
N VAL A 79 -19.50 14.54 -34.09
CA VAL A 79 -20.82 13.92 -34.14
C VAL A 79 -21.18 13.42 -35.55
N ARG A 80 -21.39 12.11 -35.72
CA ARG A 80 -21.77 11.50 -37.01
C ARG A 80 -23.29 11.41 -37.22
N SER A 81 -24.03 11.59 -36.14
CA SER A 81 -25.45 11.29 -35.97
C SER A 81 -26.27 12.52 -35.53
N GLY A 82 -27.57 12.36 -35.35
CA GLY A 82 -28.37 13.33 -34.60
C GLY A 82 -28.52 14.77 -35.17
N LEU A 83 -28.86 15.68 -34.25
CA LEU A 83 -29.07 17.11 -34.53
C LEU A 83 -27.75 17.85 -34.72
N LEU A 84 -26.69 17.41 -34.03
CA LEU A 84 -25.38 18.06 -34.06
C LEU A 84 -24.50 17.61 -35.22
N ARG A 85 -24.84 16.52 -35.93
CA ARG A 85 -24.11 15.96 -37.08
C ARG A 85 -23.15 16.90 -37.82
N GLY A 86 -21.86 16.59 -37.74
CA GLY A 86 -20.76 17.30 -38.39
C GLY A 86 -20.30 18.56 -37.66
N GLN A 87 -20.81 18.79 -36.45
CA GLN A 87 -20.25 19.72 -35.48
C GLN A 87 -19.24 18.97 -34.61
N TYR A 88 -18.29 19.73 -34.08
CA TYR A 88 -17.38 19.27 -33.05
C TYR A 88 -17.99 19.61 -31.70
N VAL A 89 -18.00 18.65 -30.77
CA VAL A 89 -18.46 18.79 -29.38
C VAL A 89 -17.29 18.48 -28.42
N GLY A 90 -17.49 18.74 -27.13
CA GLY A 90 -16.49 18.55 -26.09
C GLY A 90 -15.15 19.24 -26.29
N ASP A 91 -14.18 18.64 -25.64
CA ASP A 91 -12.81 19.03 -25.48
C ASP A 91 -11.91 18.55 -26.64
N ARG A 92 -10.60 18.81 -26.58
CA ARG A 92 -9.52 18.39 -27.49
C ARG A 92 -8.35 17.77 -26.73
N LEU A 93 -8.45 17.71 -25.41
CA LEU A 93 -7.57 16.90 -24.59
C LEU A 93 -7.84 15.43 -24.96
N LEU A 94 -6.84 14.58 -24.73
CA LEU A 94 -7.00 13.13 -24.84
C LEU A 94 -7.24 12.65 -23.40
N ASN A 95 -7.73 11.42 -23.21
CA ASN A 95 -8.02 10.89 -21.88
C ASN A 95 -6.80 11.00 -20.93
N GLY A 96 -5.69 10.30 -21.20
CA GLY A 96 -4.39 10.58 -20.54
C GLY A 96 -3.66 11.88 -20.92
N ASP A 97 -4.36 13.01 -21.14
CA ASP A 97 -3.75 14.35 -21.03
C ASP A 97 -4.02 14.83 -19.59
N PRO A 98 -3.00 15.14 -18.76
CA PRO A 98 -3.14 15.54 -17.34
C PRO A 98 -3.90 16.84 -17.04
N LEU A 99 -4.70 17.31 -18.00
CA LEU A 99 -5.59 18.46 -17.89
C LEU A 99 -7.04 18.09 -18.23
N GLU A 100 -7.29 16.87 -18.71
CA GLU A 100 -8.61 16.24 -18.72
C GLU A 100 -8.84 15.71 -17.31
N LEU A 101 -10.03 15.96 -16.74
CA LEU A 101 -10.33 15.71 -15.31
C LEU A 101 -11.81 15.29 -15.13
N ASP A 102 -12.45 14.88 -16.22
CA ASP A 102 -13.88 14.55 -16.37
C ASP A 102 -13.98 13.91 -17.77
N ILE A 103 -13.37 12.73 -17.94
CA ILE A 103 -13.11 12.10 -19.25
C ILE A 103 -14.41 11.92 -20.06
N ASP A 104 -15.53 11.63 -19.40
CA ASP A 104 -16.84 11.41 -20.04
C ASP A 104 -17.78 12.65 -20.05
N ASP A 105 -17.39 13.78 -19.47
CA ASP A 105 -18.17 15.02 -19.28
C ASP A 105 -19.55 14.77 -18.64
N ASP A 106 -19.69 13.79 -17.74
CA ASP A 106 -20.93 13.58 -16.98
C ASP A 106 -21.13 14.61 -15.86
N GLY A 107 -20.03 15.23 -15.43
CA GLY A 107 -19.97 16.28 -14.43
C GLY A 107 -19.65 15.83 -13.01
N LEU A 108 -19.17 14.59 -12.83
CA LEU A 108 -18.24 14.16 -11.80
C LEU A 108 -16.81 14.37 -12.32
N LEU A 109 -15.88 14.71 -11.43
CA LEU A 109 -14.46 14.71 -11.80
C LEU A 109 -13.92 13.29 -11.65
N ASP A 110 -12.84 12.96 -12.35
CA ASP A 110 -12.20 11.65 -12.26
C ASP A 110 -11.82 11.36 -10.78
N THR A 111 -11.11 12.29 -10.11
CA THR A 111 -10.90 12.34 -8.63
C THR A 111 -12.12 12.36 -7.67
N ASP A 112 -13.38 12.43 -8.15
CA ASP A 112 -14.52 12.43 -7.21
C ASP A 112 -14.81 10.95 -6.82
N GLU A 113 -14.72 10.56 -5.54
CA GLU A 113 -15.14 9.25 -4.93
C GLU A 113 -16.51 8.66 -5.38
N ALA A 114 -17.31 9.42 -6.14
CA ALA A 114 -18.61 9.03 -6.65
C ALA A 114 -18.62 8.73 -8.15
N GLU A 115 -17.54 9.05 -8.87
CA GLU A 115 -17.23 8.50 -10.19
C GLU A 115 -16.71 7.08 -10.00
N LEU A 116 -17.12 6.15 -10.85
CA LEU A 116 -16.82 4.72 -10.74
C LEU A 116 -16.82 4.03 -12.13
N ASP A 117 -16.77 4.83 -13.21
CA ASP A 117 -16.78 4.45 -14.62
C ASP A 117 -16.14 5.63 -15.37
N ILE A 118 -14.87 5.93 -15.08
CA ILE A 118 -14.17 7.17 -15.47
C ILE A 118 -14.28 7.44 -16.99
N ASP A 119 -14.02 6.43 -17.82
CA ASP A 119 -14.16 6.57 -19.27
C ASP A 119 -15.62 6.47 -19.78
N GLY A 120 -16.55 6.02 -18.94
CA GLY A 120 -17.97 5.88 -19.24
C GLY A 120 -18.31 4.73 -20.22
N ASP A 121 -17.45 3.71 -20.37
CA ASP A 121 -17.74 2.56 -21.24
C ASP A 121 -18.83 1.62 -20.69
N GLY A 122 -19.16 1.77 -19.40
CA GLY A 122 -20.15 1.00 -18.68
C GLY A 122 -19.61 -0.28 -18.05
N LEU A 123 -18.30 -0.37 -17.90
CA LEU A 123 -17.62 -1.15 -16.89
C LEU A 123 -17.49 -0.28 -15.63
N LEU A 124 -17.08 -0.86 -14.52
CA LEU A 124 -16.74 -0.06 -13.33
C LEU A 124 -15.23 -0.15 -13.21
N ASP A 125 -14.61 0.80 -12.54
CA ASP A 125 -13.15 0.84 -12.39
C ASP A 125 -12.70 -0.43 -11.61
N ASP A 126 -13.36 -0.76 -10.48
CA ASP A 126 -13.27 -2.03 -9.69
C ASP A 126 -13.54 -3.37 -10.42
N SER A 127 -13.87 -3.34 -11.72
CA SER A 127 -14.27 -4.54 -12.44
C SER A 127 -13.03 -5.24 -12.99
N LEU A 128 -12.85 -6.53 -12.65
CA LEU A 128 -11.96 -7.54 -13.29
C LEU A 128 -12.02 -7.70 -14.84
N ARG A 129 -12.78 -6.85 -15.53
CA ARG A 129 -12.95 -6.80 -16.98
C ARG A 129 -12.68 -5.42 -17.56
N GLU A 130 -12.49 -4.41 -16.72
CA GLU A 130 -11.81 -3.18 -17.08
C GLU A 130 -10.30 -3.44 -17.04
N ASN A 131 -9.58 -2.87 -18.01
CA ASN A 131 -8.12 -3.06 -18.18
C ASN A 131 -7.52 -1.81 -18.88
N ASP A 132 -8.19 -0.67 -18.82
CA ASP A 132 -7.92 0.63 -19.49
C ASP A 132 -8.89 1.66 -18.85
N ILE A 133 -8.76 1.91 -17.55
CA ILE A 133 -9.71 2.70 -16.72
C ILE A 133 -9.93 4.10 -17.29
N ASP A 134 -8.85 4.83 -17.60
CA ASP A 134 -8.93 6.15 -18.24
C ASP A 134 -9.32 6.09 -19.74
N GLY A 135 -9.26 4.92 -20.37
CA GLY A 135 -9.60 4.70 -21.77
C GLY A 135 -8.64 5.35 -22.79
N ASP A 136 -7.41 5.72 -22.40
CA ASP A 136 -6.43 6.31 -23.32
C ASP A 136 -5.84 5.29 -24.32
N GLY A 137 -5.97 4.01 -23.98
CA GLY A 137 -5.57 2.89 -24.80
C GLY A 137 -4.18 2.33 -24.48
N ARG A 138 -3.66 2.60 -23.28
CA ARG A 138 -2.75 1.66 -22.61
C ARG A 138 -3.60 0.66 -21.82
N ASN A 139 -2.94 -0.19 -21.07
CA ASN A 139 -3.64 -1.08 -20.16
C ASN A 139 -3.10 -0.75 -18.77
N ASP A 140 -3.93 -0.91 -17.76
CA ASP A 140 -3.57 -0.74 -16.35
C ASP A 140 -2.36 -1.66 -16.01
N ASP A 141 -2.41 -2.94 -16.43
CA ASP A 141 -1.33 -3.95 -16.31
C ASP A 141 0.01 -3.70 -17.04
N SER A 142 0.23 -2.49 -17.56
CA SER A 142 1.40 -2.14 -18.34
C SER A 142 2.17 -1.02 -17.67
N ALA A 143 3.37 -1.33 -17.15
CA ALA A 143 4.49 -0.46 -16.71
C ALA A 143 4.92 0.72 -17.63
N SER A 144 3.97 1.46 -18.18
CA SER A 144 4.10 2.61 -19.07
C SER A 144 2.78 3.39 -19.15
N GLU A 145 1.69 2.80 -18.66
CA GLU A 145 0.73 3.58 -17.88
C GLU A 145 1.35 3.95 -16.54
N LEU A 146 1.05 5.16 -16.07
CA LEU A 146 1.66 5.82 -14.90
C LEU A 146 0.67 6.86 -14.30
N ASP A 147 -0.62 6.70 -14.60
CA ASP A 147 -1.75 7.63 -14.42
C ASP A 147 -3.00 6.81 -14.79
N ILE A 148 -3.29 5.77 -13.99
CA ILE A 148 -4.24 4.70 -14.32
C ILE A 148 -5.68 5.22 -14.41
N ASP A 149 -6.08 6.03 -13.43
CA ASP A 149 -7.39 6.69 -13.39
C ASP A 149 -7.47 7.91 -14.35
N GLY A 150 -6.33 8.46 -14.75
CA GLY A 150 -6.24 9.57 -15.70
C GLY A 150 -6.57 10.95 -15.11
N ASP A 151 -6.53 11.13 -13.79
CA ASP A 151 -6.80 12.40 -13.12
C ASP A 151 -5.66 13.45 -13.30
N GLY A 152 -4.52 13.00 -13.82
CA GLY A 152 -3.36 13.82 -14.11
C GLY A 152 -2.37 14.03 -12.97
N LEU A 153 -2.51 13.30 -11.87
CA LEU A 153 -1.43 12.87 -11.00
C LEU A 153 -0.70 11.68 -11.67
N LEU A 154 0.32 11.16 -11.01
CA LEU A 154 0.95 9.92 -11.45
C LEU A 154 0.75 8.95 -10.31
N ASP A 155 0.68 7.66 -10.61
CA ASP A 155 0.45 6.60 -9.61
C ASP A 155 1.43 6.74 -8.41
N ASN A 156 2.67 7.20 -8.64
CA ASN A 156 3.65 7.48 -7.56
C ASN A 156 3.82 8.95 -7.11
N ASP A 157 2.81 9.81 -7.23
CA ASP A 157 2.85 11.18 -6.70
C ASP A 157 2.36 11.20 -5.25
N ASP A 158 3.08 11.85 -4.32
CA ASP A 158 2.72 12.01 -2.89
C ASP A 158 1.33 12.69 -2.59
N ASP A 159 0.50 12.94 -3.60
CA ASP A 159 -0.85 13.52 -3.46
C ASP A 159 -1.89 12.63 -4.19
N GLU A 160 -1.51 11.45 -4.70
CA GLU A 160 -2.40 10.40 -5.21
C GLU A 160 -2.78 9.47 -4.05
N ASP A 161 -4.07 9.17 -3.89
CA ASP A 161 -4.56 8.36 -2.77
C ASP A 161 -5.57 7.27 -3.24
N ASP A 162 -5.87 7.14 -4.55
CA ASP A 162 -6.88 6.24 -5.16
C ASP A 162 -6.45 5.93 -6.61
N ILE A 163 -5.41 5.09 -6.77
CA ILE A 163 -4.69 4.88 -8.04
C ILE A 163 -5.60 4.41 -9.19
N ASP A 164 -6.55 3.52 -8.92
CA ASP A 164 -7.50 3.00 -9.91
C ASP A 164 -8.80 3.82 -10.02
N GLY A 165 -9.03 4.76 -9.11
CA GLY A 165 -10.20 5.63 -9.11
C GLY A 165 -11.51 4.92 -8.78
N ASP A 166 -11.49 3.74 -8.14
CA ASP A 166 -12.71 3.02 -7.75
C ASP A 166 -13.40 3.61 -6.51
N GLY A 167 -12.80 4.63 -5.89
CA GLY A 167 -13.31 5.34 -4.73
C GLY A 167 -13.03 4.66 -3.39
N HIS A 168 -12.09 3.73 -3.36
CA HIS A 168 -11.35 3.29 -2.19
C HIS A 168 -10.01 4.03 -2.14
N ASP A 169 -9.58 4.39 -0.92
CA ASP A 169 -8.26 5.02 -0.78
C ASP A 169 -7.24 3.84 -0.79
N ASP A 170 -6.03 4.00 -1.32
CA ASP A 170 -5.05 2.89 -1.42
C ASP A 170 -4.70 2.31 -0.02
N ASP A 171 -4.79 3.12 1.05
CA ASP A 171 -4.61 2.74 2.48
C ASP A 171 -5.80 2.00 3.14
N ASP A 172 -6.90 1.74 2.42
CA ASP A 172 -8.11 1.10 2.98
C ASP A 172 -7.98 -0.44 2.91
N ASP A 173 -7.94 -1.17 4.04
CA ASP A 173 -7.89 -2.65 4.08
C ASP A 173 -9.12 -3.42 3.47
N ASP A 174 -10.03 -2.72 2.76
CA ASP A 174 -11.06 -3.31 1.91
C ASP A 174 -10.74 -3.18 0.39
N ASP A 175 -9.72 -2.40 -0.01
CA ASP A 175 -9.11 -2.41 -1.33
C ASP A 175 -8.16 -3.60 -1.45
N LEU A 176 -8.14 -4.26 -2.62
CA LEU A 176 -7.41 -5.51 -2.83
C LEU A 176 -6.96 -5.67 -4.29
N ASP A 177 -6.91 -4.59 -5.08
CA ASP A 177 -6.52 -4.52 -6.50
C ASP A 177 -6.14 -3.06 -6.79
N ILE A 178 -5.12 -2.52 -6.09
CA ILE A 178 -4.78 -1.08 -6.04
C ILE A 178 -4.58 -0.47 -7.44
N ASP A 179 -3.90 -1.17 -8.35
CA ASP A 179 -3.71 -0.72 -9.74
C ASP A 179 -4.90 -0.99 -10.68
N GLY A 180 -5.96 -1.63 -10.17
CA GLY A 180 -7.17 -1.98 -10.92
C GLY A 180 -6.94 -2.92 -12.11
N ASP A 181 -5.79 -3.60 -12.24
CA ASP A 181 -5.46 -4.40 -13.41
C ASP A 181 -6.24 -5.73 -13.49
N GLY A 182 -6.94 -6.07 -12.41
CA GLY A 182 -7.74 -7.26 -12.25
C GLY A 182 -6.98 -8.43 -11.64
N ARG A 183 -5.85 -8.16 -10.97
CA ARG A 183 -5.08 -9.08 -10.15
C ARG A 183 -5.11 -8.51 -8.74
N ILE A 184 -5.53 -9.36 -7.80
CA ILE A 184 -5.52 -8.93 -6.40
C ILE A 184 -4.09 -8.83 -5.88
N ASP A 185 -3.83 -7.98 -4.89
CA ASP A 185 -2.49 -7.69 -4.38
C ASP A 185 -1.79 -8.96 -3.82
N ASP A 186 -2.48 -9.80 -3.01
CA ASP A 186 -2.09 -11.18 -2.56
C ASP A 186 -1.88 -12.21 -3.71
N SER A 187 -1.81 -11.79 -4.97
CA SER A 187 -1.56 -12.67 -6.10
C SER A 187 -0.06 -12.84 -6.29
N PRO A 188 0.47 -14.09 -6.27
CA PRO A 188 1.87 -14.36 -6.67
C PRO A 188 2.16 -14.16 -8.18
N SER A 189 1.24 -13.51 -8.89
CA SER A 189 1.39 -13.07 -10.25
C SER A 189 1.21 -11.57 -10.45
N GLU A 190 0.82 -10.86 -9.40
CA GLU A 190 1.08 -9.43 -9.26
C GLU A 190 2.58 -9.22 -9.00
N ARG A 191 3.12 -8.09 -9.46
CA ARG A 191 4.54 -7.72 -9.34
C ARG A 191 4.74 -6.19 -9.45
N ASP A 192 3.70 -5.38 -9.25
CA ASP A 192 3.63 -3.94 -9.48
C ASP A 192 2.32 -3.43 -8.83
N ILE A 193 2.18 -3.58 -7.51
CA ILE A 193 0.90 -3.40 -6.79
C ILE A 193 0.32 -1.99 -6.97
N ASP A 194 1.15 -0.95 -6.87
CA ASP A 194 0.79 0.45 -7.11
C ASP A 194 0.72 0.84 -8.61
N GLY A 195 1.12 -0.06 -9.52
CA GLY A 195 1.12 0.20 -10.95
C GLY A 195 2.11 1.28 -11.45
N ASP A 196 3.05 1.79 -10.63
CA ASP A 196 3.93 2.90 -11.02
C ASP A 196 5.01 2.51 -12.08
N GLY A 197 5.08 1.22 -12.38
CA GLY A 197 5.96 0.65 -13.38
C GLY A 197 7.39 0.38 -12.90
N LEU A 198 7.62 0.46 -11.59
CA LEU A 198 8.66 -0.28 -10.90
C LEU A 198 8.16 -1.72 -10.75
N ALA A 199 8.48 -2.39 -9.68
CA ALA A 199 8.06 -3.77 -9.45
C ALA A 199 8.43 -4.05 -8.01
N ASP A 200 7.56 -4.72 -7.28
CA ASP A 200 7.72 -4.96 -5.85
C ASP A 200 9.10 -5.59 -5.55
N ASP A 201 9.58 -6.54 -6.38
CA ASP A 201 10.93 -7.16 -6.29
C ASP A 201 12.14 -6.23 -6.57
N SER A 202 11.90 -4.95 -6.81
CA SER A 202 12.91 -3.94 -7.12
C SER A 202 13.26 -3.14 -5.87
N ARG A 203 14.51 -3.27 -5.42
CA ARG A 203 15.25 -2.37 -4.49
C ARG A 203 15.25 -0.83 -4.69
N PHE A 204 14.41 -0.32 -5.57
CA PHE A 204 14.17 1.09 -5.88
C PHE A 204 12.69 1.45 -5.76
N GLU A 205 11.83 0.43 -5.69
CA GLU A 205 10.54 0.55 -5.03
C GLU A 205 10.79 0.69 -3.53
N LEU A 206 10.01 1.54 -2.87
CA LEU A 206 10.15 1.88 -1.46
C LEU A 206 8.77 2.19 -0.81
N ASP A 207 7.70 1.96 -1.56
CA ASP A 207 6.31 2.34 -1.30
C ASP A 207 5.46 1.41 -2.19
N ILE A 208 5.37 0.14 -1.78
CA ILE A 208 4.88 -0.96 -2.64
C ILE A 208 3.40 -0.82 -2.98
N ASP A 209 2.59 -0.39 -2.02
CA ASP A 209 1.16 -0.16 -2.16
C ASP A 209 0.80 1.26 -2.65
N GLY A 210 1.75 2.20 -2.61
CA GLY A 210 1.56 3.57 -3.07
C GLY A 210 0.78 4.46 -2.09
N ASP A 211 0.65 4.07 -0.81
CA ASP A 211 -0.19 4.77 0.18
C ASP A 211 0.45 6.05 0.77
N ASP A 212 1.67 6.40 0.30
CA ASP A 212 2.44 7.58 0.69
C ASP A 212 3.16 7.42 2.06
N LEU A 213 3.19 6.20 2.59
CA LEU A 213 4.14 5.68 3.59
C LEU A 213 5.24 4.91 2.87
N LEU A 214 6.42 4.86 3.48
CA LEU A 214 7.50 4.04 2.90
C LEU A 214 7.44 2.71 3.62
N ASP A 215 7.85 1.65 2.94
CA ASP A 215 7.97 0.31 3.52
C ASP A 215 8.78 0.34 4.85
N ASP A 216 9.75 1.27 5.00
CA ASP A 216 10.56 1.49 6.23
C ASP A 216 9.96 2.44 7.30
N ASP A 217 8.69 2.90 7.17
CA ASP A 217 8.08 3.85 8.13
C ASP A 217 7.42 3.15 9.33
N GLU A 218 7.74 3.60 10.56
CA GLU A 218 7.16 3.11 11.84
C GLU A 218 5.62 3.19 11.97
N ASP A 219 4.93 3.81 11.01
CA ASP A 219 3.48 3.94 10.96
C ASP A 219 2.86 3.06 9.83
N GLU A 220 3.68 2.33 9.05
CA GLU A 220 3.28 1.28 8.08
C GLU A 220 3.03 -0.03 8.83
N ASP A 221 1.93 -0.71 8.53
CA ASP A 221 1.51 -1.93 9.23
C ASP A 221 1.10 -3.06 8.23
N ASP A 222 1.01 -2.83 6.90
CA ASP A 222 0.56 -3.77 5.85
C ASP A 222 1.16 -3.38 4.47
N ILE A 223 2.46 -3.65 4.24
CA ILE A 223 3.27 -3.12 3.12
C ILE A 223 2.70 -3.41 1.72
N ASP A 224 2.09 -4.59 1.52
CA ASP A 224 1.50 -5.00 0.24
C ASP A 224 -0.02 -4.75 0.16
N CYS A 225 -0.59 -4.17 1.22
CA CYS A 225 -2.01 -3.89 1.41
C CYS A 225 -2.95 -5.07 1.11
N ASP A 226 -2.52 -6.33 1.28
CA ASP A 226 -3.34 -7.49 0.95
C ASP A 226 -4.42 -7.80 2.01
N GLY A 227 -4.41 -7.03 3.10
CA GLY A 227 -5.32 -7.10 4.23
C GLY A 227 -4.83 -8.04 5.33
N LYS A 228 -3.52 -8.27 5.41
CA LYS A 228 -2.85 -8.95 6.52
C LYS A 228 -1.71 -8.06 7.01
N ASP A 229 -1.89 -7.51 8.21
CA ASP A 229 -0.83 -6.79 8.92
C ASP A 229 0.49 -7.61 8.89
N ASP A 230 1.64 -6.96 8.72
CA ASP A 230 2.98 -7.59 8.60
C ASP A 230 3.28 -8.50 9.81
N ASP A 231 2.80 -8.11 11.02
CA ASP A 231 2.89 -8.89 12.27
C ASP A 231 1.95 -10.12 12.36
N ASP A 232 1.10 -10.37 11.36
CA ASP A 232 0.22 -11.54 11.34
C ASP A 232 1.01 -12.78 10.92
N VAL A 233 1.15 -13.74 11.83
CA VAL A 233 1.68 -15.10 11.61
C VAL A 233 1.10 -15.93 10.42
N SER A 234 0.15 -15.38 9.67
CA SER A 234 -0.37 -15.97 8.43
C SER A 234 -0.06 -15.18 7.18
N GLU A 235 0.55 -14.01 7.32
CA GLU A 235 1.39 -13.41 6.31
C GLU A 235 2.64 -14.25 6.10
N LEU A 236 3.07 -14.30 4.86
CA LEU A 236 4.07 -15.19 4.32
C LEU A 236 4.76 -14.59 3.11
N ASP A 237 4.44 -13.36 2.68
CA ASP A 237 4.99 -12.64 1.52
C ASP A 237 4.81 -11.13 1.77
N ILE A 238 5.46 -10.59 2.82
CA ILE A 238 5.22 -9.23 3.37
C ILE A 238 5.31 -8.13 2.29
N ASP A 239 6.32 -8.19 1.42
CA ASP A 239 6.51 -7.24 0.31
C ASP A 239 5.63 -7.52 -0.93
N GLY A 240 4.77 -8.53 -0.90
CA GLY A 240 3.89 -8.89 -2.02
C GLY A 240 4.60 -9.34 -3.31
N ASP A 241 5.93 -9.50 -3.35
CA ASP A 241 6.67 -9.67 -4.62
C ASP A 241 6.50 -11.05 -5.27
N GLY A 242 5.85 -11.96 -4.55
CA GLY A 242 5.51 -13.31 -4.95
C GLY A 242 6.54 -14.36 -4.55
N LYS A 243 7.43 -14.10 -3.58
CA LYS A 243 8.52 -15.03 -3.22
C LYS A 243 8.37 -15.74 -1.90
N ASN A 244 7.59 -15.36 -0.92
CA ASN A 244 7.56 -15.95 0.41
C ASN A 244 8.83 -15.84 1.23
N ASP A 245 8.70 -15.23 2.41
CA ASP A 245 9.77 -14.75 3.29
C ASP A 245 10.69 -15.90 3.73
N LEU A 246 10.09 -17.02 4.13
CA LEU A 246 10.74 -18.33 4.40
C LEU A 246 11.60 -18.92 3.27
N SER A 247 11.56 -18.34 2.07
CA SER A 247 12.34 -18.80 0.94
C SER A 247 13.76 -18.28 1.03
N SER A 248 14.74 -19.17 0.99
CA SER A 248 16.18 -18.79 0.87
C SER A 248 16.57 -18.00 -0.42
N SER A 249 15.59 -17.56 -1.21
CA SER A 249 15.79 -16.65 -2.33
C SER A 249 15.19 -15.27 -2.08
N GLU A 250 14.39 -15.12 -1.04
CA GLU A 250 14.11 -13.83 -0.44
C GLU A 250 15.35 -13.33 0.28
N LYS A 251 15.50 -12.01 0.27
CA LYS A 251 16.69 -11.27 0.65
C LYS A 251 16.35 -9.89 1.22
N ASP A 252 15.10 -9.50 1.21
CA ASP A 252 14.58 -8.14 1.38
C ASP A 252 13.10 -8.35 1.78
N VAL A 253 12.85 -8.85 2.99
CA VAL A 253 11.52 -9.36 3.42
C VAL A 253 10.44 -8.28 3.39
N ASP A 254 10.78 -7.08 3.85
CA ASP A 254 9.92 -5.88 3.88
C ASP A 254 9.93 -5.08 2.57
N GLY A 255 10.80 -5.41 1.62
CA GLY A 255 10.88 -4.70 0.34
C GLY A 255 11.53 -3.31 0.36
N ASP A 256 12.08 -2.82 1.49
CA ASP A 256 12.59 -1.44 1.65
C ASP A 256 13.84 -1.11 0.79
N GLY A 257 14.37 -2.12 0.11
CA GLY A 257 15.50 -2.05 -0.81
C GLY A 257 16.88 -2.10 -0.16
N LEU A 258 16.95 -2.46 1.12
CA LEU A 258 18.13 -2.97 1.79
C LEU A 258 18.31 -4.44 1.43
N ASP A 259 18.77 -5.31 2.32
CA ASP A 259 18.98 -6.74 2.07
C ASP A 259 19.14 -7.28 3.48
N ASP A 260 18.32 -8.22 3.96
CA ASP A 260 18.24 -8.61 5.40
C ASP A 260 19.64 -8.79 6.02
N ALA A 261 20.57 -9.39 5.26
CA ALA A 261 22.00 -9.53 5.59
C ALA A 261 22.83 -8.22 5.72
N SER A 262 22.20 -7.04 5.77
CA SER A 262 22.82 -5.73 5.75
C SER A 262 22.82 -5.16 7.16
N LEU A 263 24.00 -4.85 7.70
CA LEU A 263 24.17 -4.08 8.97
C LEU A 263 23.60 -2.63 8.98
N LEU A 264 22.77 -2.28 7.99
CA LEU A 264 22.03 -1.03 7.93
C LEU A 264 20.52 -1.27 7.88
N GLU A 265 20.12 -2.54 7.75
CA GLU A 265 18.78 -3.00 8.07
C GLU A 265 18.63 -3.00 9.59
N PHE A 266 17.44 -2.64 10.07
CA PHE A 266 17.11 -2.57 11.47
C PHE A 266 15.65 -2.93 11.76
N ASP A 267 14.86 -3.33 10.76
CA ASP A 267 13.44 -3.66 10.86
C ASP A 267 13.08 -4.69 9.78
N ILE A 268 13.62 -5.92 9.88
CA ILE A 268 13.67 -6.90 8.77
C ILE A 268 12.28 -7.27 8.22
N ASP A 269 11.28 -7.38 9.08
CA ASP A 269 9.89 -7.72 8.71
C ASP A 269 9.01 -6.50 8.43
N GLY A 270 9.52 -5.28 8.63
CA GLY A 270 8.78 -4.05 8.36
C GLY A 270 7.62 -3.76 9.33
N ASP A 271 7.45 -4.49 10.45
CA ASP A 271 6.29 -4.32 11.36
C ASP A 271 6.29 -2.99 12.17
N GLY A 272 7.35 -2.19 11.98
CA GLY A 272 7.58 -0.91 12.62
C GLY A 272 8.21 -0.99 14.01
N LEU A 273 8.67 -2.16 14.47
CA LEU A 273 9.28 -2.35 15.78
C LEU A 273 10.78 -2.28 15.85
N ALA A 274 11.56 -2.43 14.81
CA ALA A 274 13.01 -2.55 14.85
C ALA A 274 13.57 -3.71 15.69
N ASP A 275 14.40 -4.54 15.06
CA ASP A 275 14.96 -5.81 15.57
C ASP A 275 15.54 -5.69 16.99
N ALA A 276 16.32 -4.63 17.25
CA ALA A 276 16.95 -4.36 18.56
C ALA A 276 15.94 -4.06 19.71
N ALA A 277 14.64 -4.00 19.42
CA ALA A 277 13.61 -3.74 20.40
C ALA A 277 13.21 -5.04 21.08
N ARG A 278 13.45 -5.15 22.39
CA ARG A 278 12.86 -6.20 23.29
C ARG A 278 11.34 -6.50 23.22
N ALA A 279 10.59 -5.76 22.43
CA ALA A 279 9.18 -6.02 22.19
C ALA A 279 8.94 -6.73 20.86
N GLU A 280 9.90 -6.64 19.95
CA GLU A 280 10.10 -7.55 18.83
C GLU A 280 10.46 -8.93 19.35
N LEU A 281 9.86 -9.93 18.74
CA LEU A 281 9.89 -11.33 19.13
C LEU A 281 9.71 -12.27 17.93
N ASP A 282 9.70 -11.77 16.69
CA ASP A 282 9.50 -12.49 15.43
C ASP A 282 10.21 -11.74 14.29
N ILE A 283 11.53 -11.53 14.40
CA ILE A 283 12.31 -10.53 13.62
C ILE A 283 12.16 -10.64 12.10
N ASP A 284 12.02 -11.85 11.56
CA ASP A 284 11.86 -12.08 10.11
C ASP A 284 10.41 -12.24 9.65
N GLY A 285 9.44 -12.05 10.55
CA GLY A 285 8.01 -12.12 10.25
C GLY A 285 7.50 -13.50 9.83
N ASP A 286 8.26 -14.59 9.99
CA ASP A 286 7.87 -15.90 9.43
C ASP A 286 6.75 -16.63 10.23
N GLY A 287 6.39 -16.06 11.39
CA GLY A 287 5.40 -16.55 12.34
C GLY A 287 5.94 -17.56 13.37
N LEU A 288 7.25 -17.72 13.49
CA LEU A 288 8.01 -18.53 14.44
C LEU A 288 8.88 -17.66 15.35
N ALA A 289 8.22 -16.90 16.22
CA ALA A 289 8.89 -16.19 17.32
C ALA A 289 10.28 -16.68 17.76
N ASP A 290 11.26 -15.78 17.82
CA ASP A 290 12.72 -16.03 17.83
C ASP A 290 13.16 -17.18 18.76
N ASN A 291 12.65 -17.23 20.01
CA ASN A 291 12.94 -18.34 20.94
C ASN A 291 12.28 -19.70 20.61
N ALA A 292 11.72 -19.87 19.43
CA ALA A 292 11.18 -21.12 18.98
C ALA A 292 12.33 -22.04 18.56
N VAL A 293 12.48 -23.18 19.25
CA VAL A 293 13.38 -24.31 18.85
C VAL A 293 13.24 -24.81 17.39
N GLU A 294 12.26 -24.32 16.65
CA GLU A 294 12.01 -24.67 15.25
C GLU A 294 12.42 -23.56 14.28
N GLU A 295 12.72 -22.36 14.80
CA GLU A 295 13.45 -21.26 14.18
C GLU A 295 14.95 -21.53 14.25
N LEU A 296 15.67 -21.20 13.18
CA LEU A 296 17.08 -21.52 12.98
C LEU A 296 17.82 -20.48 12.11
N ASP A 297 17.17 -19.41 11.69
CA ASP A 297 17.69 -18.32 10.84
C ASP A 297 16.90 -17.04 11.18
N ILE A 298 17.04 -16.54 12.43
CA ILE A 298 16.17 -15.49 13.04
C ILE A 298 16.10 -14.20 12.21
N ASP A 299 17.21 -13.79 11.59
CA ASP A 299 17.29 -12.59 10.74
C ASP A 299 17.04 -12.86 9.25
N SER A 300 16.72 -14.12 8.89
CA SER A 300 16.53 -14.58 7.51
C SER A 300 17.65 -14.23 6.51
N ASP A 301 18.90 -13.97 6.97
CA ASP A 301 20.02 -13.60 6.08
C ASP A 301 20.51 -14.78 5.19
N GLY A 302 20.06 -15.99 5.55
CA GLY A 302 20.30 -17.24 4.87
C GLY A 302 21.54 -17.99 5.35
N LYS A 303 22.08 -17.65 6.52
CA LYS A 303 22.96 -18.54 7.29
C LYS A 303 22.05 -19.36 8.22
N LEU A 304 22.54 -19.72 9.39
CA LEU A 304 21.78 -20.41 10.43
C LEU A 304 22.40 -19.87 11.70
N ASP A 305 21.62 -19.75 12.76
CA ASP A 305 22.09 -19.21 14.04
C ASP A 305 23.33 -20.01 14.53
N ASP A 306 23.31 -21.35 14.37
CA ASP A 306 24.41 -22.28 14.71
C ASP A 306 25.67 -22.25 13.78
N ALA A 307 25.76 -21.31 12.84
CA ALA A 307 26.81 -21.32 11.83
C ALA A 307 28.11 -20.63 12.31
N ASP A 308 29.29 -21.26 12.10
CA ASP A 308 30.63 -20.66 12.38
C ASP A 308 30.93 -19.27 11.69
N SER A 309 29.98 -18.67 10.98
CA SER A 309 30.13 -17.37 10.32
C SER A 309 28.86 -16.54 10.38
N GLU A 310 27.94 -16.89 11.27
CA GLU A 310 27.03 -15.91 11.82
C GLU A 310 27.81 -15.11 12.88
N ASP A 311 27.64 -13.79 12.91
CA ASP A 311 28.24 -12.95 13.94
C ASP A 311 27.21 -11.90 14.46
N ASP A 312 25.95 -11.95 14.01
CA ASP A 312 24.88 -10.96 14.23
C ASP A 312 23.52 -11.68 14.06
N ILE A 313 23.19 -12.61 14.98
CA ILE A 313 22.10 -13.60 14.82
C ILE A 313 20.72 -12.96 14.64
N ASP A 314 20.44 -11.90 15.39
CA ASP A 314 19.17 -11.16 15.37
C ASP A 314 19.14 -10.03 14.32
N GLY A 315 20.22 -9.84 13.55
CA GLY A 315 20.29 -8.84 12.50
C GLY A 315 20.27 -7.38 12.96
N ASP A 316 20.32 -7.06 14.28
CA ASP A 316 20.11 -5.71 14.81
C ASP A 316 21.26 -4.72 14.49
N GLY A 317 22.33 -5.25 13.90
CA GLY A 317 23.52 -4.54 13.46
C GLY A 317 24.56 -4.31 14.56
N LEU A 318 24.40 -4.97 15.70
CA LEU A 318 25.45 -5.19 16.68
C LEU A 318 26.28 -6.40 16.24
N TYR A 319 26.89 -7.09 17.17
CA TYR A 319 27.68 -8.30 16.92
C TYR A 319 27.46 -9.10 18.19
N ASP A 320 27.27 -10.41 18.08
CA ASP A 320 26.92 -11.25 19.24
C ASP A 320 27.91 -11.04 20.41
N ASP A 321 29.21 -10.85 20.11
CA ASP A 321 30.27 -10.57 21.10
C ASP A 321 30.17 -9.22 21.86
N ASP A 322 29.34 -8.31 21.39
CA ASP A 322 29.08 -6.98 21.96
C ASP A 322 27.56 -6.76 22.25
N ASP A 323 26.71 -7.78 22.07
CA ASP A 323 25.26 -7.79 22.36
C ASP A 323 24.92 -8.31 23.76
N ASP A 324 23.85 -7.81 24.37
CA ASP A 324 23.30 -8.31 25.64
C ASP A 324 22.02 -9.19 25.42
N ASP A 325 21.53 -9.37 24.19
CA ASP A 325 20.26 -10.02 23.77
C ASP A 325 20.40 -10.63 22.34
N CYS A 326 21.33 -11.56 22.11
CA CYS A 326 21.82 -11.89 20.75
C CYS A 326 20.86 -12.67 19.85
N ASP A 327 19.86 -13.37 20.39
CA ASP A 327 18.80 -14.02 19.62
C ASP A 327 17.54 -13.14 19.46
N GLY A 328 17.56 -11.91 19.99
CA GLY A 328 16.45 -10.96 19.87
C GLY A 328 15.19 -11.31 20.67
N ASP A 329 15.15 -12.40 21.46
CA ASP A 329 13.91 -12.88 22.10
C ASP A 329 13.39 -11.99 23.25
N GLY A 330 14.20 -11.01 23.65
CA GLY A 330 13.91 -9.97 24.63
C GLY A 330 14.26 -10.31 26.09
N ASP A 331 14.74 -11.52 26.37
CA ASP A 331 15.42 -11.92 27.60
C ASP A 331 16.95 -11.72 27.44
N ASP A 332 17.58 -10.97 28.37
CA ASP A 332 19.03 -10.71 28.27
C ASP A 332 19.82 -12.04 28.37
N ASN A 333 20.91 -12.23 27.62
CA ASN A 333 21.76 -13.45 27.64
C ASN A 333 22.11 -13.92 29.08
N ASP A 334 22.32 -12.98 30.03
CA ASP A 334 22.60 -13.33 31.44
C ASP A 334 21.43 -14.00 32.21
N LEU A 335 20.28 -14.12 31.56
CA LEU A 335 19.01 -14.65 32.05
C LEU A 335 18.35 -15.66 31.11
N ASP A 336 18.85 -15.83 29.89
CA ASP A 336 18.40 -16.88 28.98
C ASP A 336 18.96 -18.25 29.37
N ASP A 337 18.33 -19.30 28.87
CA ASP A 337 18.83 -20.68 28.92
C ASP A 337 19.21 -21.18 27.49
N ASP A 338 19.13 -20.35 26.44
CA ASP A 338 19.37 -20.63 24.99
C ASP A 338 19.84 -19.35 24.26
N ASP A 339 21.02 -18.81 24.63
CA ASP A 339 21.47 -17.44 24.27
C ASP A 339 21.50 -17.15 22.75
N ASP A 340 21.81 -18.13 21.91
CA ASP A 340 21.94 -17.99 20.44
C ASP A 340 20.70 -18.43 19.64
N GLY A 341 19.62 -18.84 20.33
CA GLY A 341 18.36 -19.24 19.69
C GLY A 341 18.40 -20.55 18.89
N ASP A 342 19.51 -21.31 18.87
CA ASP A 342 19.66 -22.48 17.98
C ASP A 342 18.79 -23.71 18.40
N GLY A 343 18.23 -23.64 19.60
CA GLY A 343 17.31 -24.61 20.18
C GLY A 343 17.96 -25.69 21.06
N ASP A 344 19.27 -25.62 21.36
CA ASP A 344 19.99 -26.46 22.31
C ASP A 344 20.42 -25.65 23.57
N ASP A 345 19.70 -25.81 24.72
CA ASP A 345 20.02 -25.11 25.99
C ASP A 345 21.56 -24.94 26.29
N ASP A 346 22.03 -23.77 26.75
CA ASP A 346 23.47 -23.47 27.06
C ASP A 346 24.14 -24.51 27.99
N ASP A 347 23.34 -25.22 28.80
CA ASP A 347 23.83 -26.27 29.69
C ASP A 347 24.38 -27.52 28.96
N ILE A 348 24.11 -27.62 27.65
CA ILE A 348 24.57 -28.65 26.73
C ILE A 348 25.23 -28.13 25.46
N ASP A 349 25.10 -26.84 25.13
CA ASP A 349 25.85 -26.24 24.04
C ASP A 349 27.35 -26.16 24.38
N ASP A 350 28.18 -26.17 23.33
CA ASP A 350 29.62 -25.94 23.43
C ASP A 350 29.98 -24.57 22.77
N ASP A 351 29.02 -23.77 22.29
CA ASP A 351 29.16 -22.46 21.60
C ASP A 351 27.99 -21.48 21.92
N ASP A 352 27.77 -21.20 23.22
CA ASP A 352 26.53 -20.54 23.73
C ASP A 352 26.13 -19.21 23.04
N ASP A 353 27.05 -18.46 22.41
CA ASP A 353 26.79 -17.18 21.73
C ASP A 353 26.82 -17.26 20.19
N GLY A 354 26.90 -18.46 19.61
CA GLY A 354 26.85 -18.68 18.16
C GLY A 354 28.04 -18.13 17.34
N ASP A 355 29.09 -17.56 17.97
CA ASP A 355 30.19 -16.85 17.28
C ASP A 355 31.16 -17.79 16.50
N GLY A 356 30.99 -19.10 16.67
CA GLY A 356 31.77 -20.15 16.01
C GLY A 356 33.08 -20.55 16.70
N ASP A 357 33.38 -20.04 17.90
CA ASP A 357 34.55 -20.36 18.72
C ASP A 357 34.15 -20.98 20.09
N ASP A 358 33.98 -22.33 20.15
CA ASP A 358 33.76 -23.14 21.38
C ASP A 358 34.00 -22.38 22.74
N ASP A 359 33.06 -22.25 23.68
CA ASP A 359 33.26 -21.43 24.92
C ASP A 359 34.43 -21.90 25.84
N ASP A 360 34.94 -23.12 25.63
CA ASP A 360 36.18 -23.63 26.23
C ASP A 360 37.47 -22.91 25.69
N VAL A 361 37.32 -22.17 24.59
CA VAL A 361 38.32 -21.40 23.82
C VAL A 361 38.10 -19.90 23.98
N ASP A 362 36.86 -19.46 24.21
CA ASP A 362 36.56 -18.04 24.36
C ASP A 362 37.08 -17.42 25.67
N ASP A 363 37.58 -16.19 25.53
CA ASP A 363 38.20 -15.36 26.56
C ASP A 363 37.33 -14.09 26.85
N ASP A 364 36.21 -13.85 26.14
CA ASP A 364 35.25 -12.76 26.43
C ASP A 364 34.29 -13.09 27.58
N ASN A 365 33.84 -14.31 27.84
CA ASN A 365 33.27 -14.68 29.15
C ASN A 365 32.15 -13.69 29.58
N ASP A 366 31.08 -13.60 28.81
CA ASP A 366 29.79 -13.14 29.35
C ASP A 366 29.07 -14.26 30.13
N ASP A 367 29.59 -15.46 29.97
CA ASP A 367 29.47 -16.59 30.86
C ASP A 367 30.14 -16.35 32.25
N VAL A 368 29.54 -15.47 33.05
CA VAL A 368 29.80 -15.32 34.50
C VAL A 368 28.85 -16.22 35.30
N ASP A 369 28.86 -17.52 35.00
CA ASP A 369 28.76 -18.66 35.91
C ASP A 369 28.63 -18.25 37.43
N ASP A 370 27.40 -17.85 37.84
CA ASP A 370 27.11 -17.25 39.16
C ASP A 370 26.88 -18.37 40.22
N ASP A 371 27.99 -19.01 40.61
CA ASP A 371 28.17 -20.11 41.58
C ASP A 371 27.57 -19.89 43.02
#